data_AF-A0A9Q0MGW9-F1
#
_entry.id   AF-A0A9Q0MGW9-F1
#
_cell.length_a   1.000
_cell.length_b   1.000
_cell.length_c   1.000
_cell.angle_alpha   90.00
_cell.angle_beta   90.00
_cell.angle_gamma   90.00
#
_symmetry.space_group_name_H-M   'P 1'
#
loop_
_entity.id
_entity.type
_entity.pdbx_description
1 polymer ?
#
loop_
_entity_poly.entity_id
_entity_poly.type
_entity_poly.pdbx_seq_one_letter_code
_entity_poly.pdbx_strand_id
1 'polypeptide(L)'
;MPSQVTNDIESNRTIVQSINQFSFKLIKEFASRHQDDSKNLCFSPFEVFNSLVMLLIGAKGVSEAQLEDMLCLCNFNYNHDIMVYGSSIYFDNRVQIMPTYLDRLREIFSIKPKRVDFSKPEQVIKVINKDAHELTDGAIDGVVNIKDIIDDQNVRLVITNAVFFRGYWLLKFGDVHKDDFFYSNGTKSSKVDMMSHVGKHRYVYCSDLKAQAVSIAYAASEIRMVILLPDSKDSEAIYLVDLMSPERLNDLFKELQGRPKSPTELIIPRFALDAHKVSLQKSVKQMGARSIYEHDMAQLTGICANDRIHLTKLVHKAFILVDERGSFHSTNQSHEENSFMNEQTEPASNVTICFKANHPFMFIILDKDTGVICFMGILADPKEILEVVHEKDLSRGMIHELLNDIDNPTYSDNFSRCTSSSTA
;
A
#
# COMPACT_ATOMS: atom_id res chain seq x y z
N MET A 1 -43.42 -10.65 7.60
CA MET A 1 -42.36 -10.70 6.58
C MET A 1 -41.13 -9.97 7.09
N PRO A 2 -40.24 -10.62 7.85
CA PRO A 2 -38.99 -10.03 8.33
C PRO A 2 -37.81 -10.26 7.36
N SER A 3 -37.99 -11.08 6.32
CA SER A 3 -36.94 -11.59 5.45
C SER A 3 -36.50 -10.67 4.31
N GLN A 4 -37.19 -9.55 4.08
CA GLN A 4 -36.76 -8.55 3.07
C GLN A 4 -35.85 -7.48 3.68
N VAL A 5 -36.04 -7.12 4.95
CA VAL A 5 -35.21 -6.09 5.62
C VAL A 5 -33.81 -6.61 5.95
N THR A 6 -33.65 -7.92 6.15
CA THR A 6 -32.32 -8.54 6.37
C THR A 6 -31.49 -8.65 5.08
N ASN A 7 -32.12 -8.72 3.91
CA ASN A 7 -31.41 -8.84 2.63
C ASN A 7 -30.91 -7.50 2.08
N ASP A 8 -31.55 -6.39 2.44
CA ASP A 8 -31.12 -5.05 1.98
C ASP A 8 -29.92 -4.51 2.78
N ILE A 9 -29.63 -5.07 3.96
CA ILE A 9 -28.45 -4.72 4.78
C ILE A 9 -27.18 -5.43 4.27
N GLU A 10 -27.31 -6.55 3.56
CA GLU A 10 -26.17 -7.28 2.98
C GLU A 10 -25.65 -6.69 1.65
N SER A 11 -26.43 -5.85 0.96
CA SER A 11 -26.22 -5.63 -0.49
C SER A 11 -25.54 -4.31 -0.91
N ASN A 12 -25.01 -3.49 0.00
CA ASN A 12 -24.21 -2.31 -0.41
C ASN A 12 -22.97 -2.16 0.46
N ARG A 13 -21.96 -3.00 0.22
CA ARG A 13 -20.60 -2.72 0.71
C ARG A 13 -20.03 -1.59 -0.14
N THR A 14 -19.57 -0.53 0.51
CA THR A 14 -18.78 0.51 -0.16
C THR A 14 -17.48 -0.11 -0.69
N ILE A 15 -16.92 0.45 -1.77
CA ILE A 15 -15.64 -0.03 -2.31
C ILE A 15 -14.54 -0.07 -1.24
N VAL A 16 -14.53 0.92 -0.34
CA VAL A 16 -13.57 0.99 0.77
C VAL A 16 -13.73 -0.18 1.73
N GLN A 17 -14.96 -0.58 2.06
CA GLN A 17 -15.21 -1.78 2.88
C GLN A 17 -14.70 -3.04 2.18
N SER A 18 -14.91 -3.18 0.87
CA SER A 18 -14.40 -4.30 0.08
C SER A 18 -12.87 -4.33 0.05
N ILE A 19 -12.22 -3.19 -0.19
CA ILE A 19 -10.76 -3.05 -0.14
C ILE A 19 -10.23 -3.47 1.24
N ASN A 20 -10.85 -2.98 2.32
CA ASN A 20 -10.38 -3.29 3.67
C ASN A 20 -10.60 -4.76 4.04
N GLN A 21 -11.73 -5.36 3.64
CA GLN A 21 -11.98 -6.80 3.80
C GLN A 21 -10.97 -7.63 3.02
N PHE A 22 -10.73 -7.28 1.75
CA PHE A 22 -9.69 -7.90 0.92
C PHE A 22 -8.30 -7.77 1.56
N SER A 23 -7.97 -6.60 2.13
CA SER A 23 -6.70 -6.34 2.82
C SER A 23 -6.44 -7.35 3.93
N PHE A 24 -7.44 -7.56 4.79
CA PHE A 24 -7.33 -8.50 5.91
C PHE A 24 -7.36 -9.96 5.46
N LYS A 25 -8.08 -10.31 4.39
CA LYS A 25 -7.98 -11.65 3.77
C LYS A 25 -6.56 -11.88 3.23
N LEU A 26 -5.98 -10.89 2.55
CA LEU A 26 -4.67 -11.02 1.90
C LEU A 26 -3.52 -11.11 2.91
N ILE A 27 -3.51 -10.28 3.97
CA ILE A 27 -2.47 -10.40 5.00
C ILE A 27 -2.56 -11.73 5.76
N LYS A 28 -3.77 -12.27 6.01
CA LYS A 28 -3.96 -13.61 6.59
C LYS A 28 -3.38 -14.69 5.69
N GLU A 29 -3.62 -14.59 4.40
CA GLU A 29 -3.05 -15.51 3.41
C GLU A 29 -1.54 -15.33 3.20
N PHE A 30 -0.99 -14.15 3.49
CA PHE A 30 0.46 -13.96 3.55
C PHE A 30 1.00 -14.61 4.81
N ALA A 31 0.46 -14.29 5.98
CA ALA A 31 0.86 -14.83 7.27
C ALA A 31 0.85 -16.37 7.28
N SER A 32 -0.23 -17.01 6.79
CA SER A 32 -0.36 -18.48 6.76
C SER A 32 0.71 -19.18 5.92
N ARG A 33 1.29 -18.49 4.92
CA ARG A 33 2.34 -19.02 4.05
C ARG A 33 3.74 -18.64 4.48
N HIS A 34 3.89 -17.76 5.46
CA HIS A 34 5.19 -17.52 6.09
C HIS A 34 5.43 -18.67 7.07
N GLN A 35 6.19 -19.66 6.63
CA GLN A 35 6.63 -20.80 7.46
C GLN A 35 7.59 -20.40 8.59
N ASP A 36 7.91 -19.11 8.70
CA ASP A 36 8.86 -18.54 9.62
C ASP A 36 8.23 -17.26 10.17
N ASP A 37 7.75 -17.32 11.42
CA ASP A 37 7.04 -16.23 12.11
C ASP A 37 7.92 -14.97 12.26
N SER A 38 9.20 -15.03 11.88
CA SER A 38 10.22 -14.01 12.06
C SER A 38 10.45 -13.08 10.86
N LYS A 39 9.62 -13.12 9.80
CA LYS A 39 9.88 -12.36 8.57
C LYS A 39 9.03 -11.11 8.43
N ASN A 40 9.63 -10.05 7.89
CA ASN A 40 8.92 -8.81 7.59
C ASN A 40 7.84 -9.03 6.53
N LEU A 41 6.69 -8.39 6.72
CA LEU A 41 5.60 -8.31 5.75
C LEU A 41 5.36 -6.85 5.39
N CYS A 42 5.16 -6.57 4.11
CA CYS A 42 4.72 -5.27 3.64
C CYS A 42 4.03 -5.46 2.29
N PHE A 43 2.92 -4.77 2.05
CA PHE A 43 2.28 -4.68 0.75
C PHE A 43 1.28 -3.51 0.73
N SER A 44 0.81 -3.15 -0.47
CA SER A 44 -0.29 -2.22 -0.66
C SER A 44 -1.53 -3.01 -1.09
N PRO A 45 -2.49 -3.29 -0.18
CA PRO A 45 -3.71 -3.99 -0.56
C PRO A 45 -4.55 -3.22 -1.57
N PHE A 46 -4.57 -1.89 -1.45
CA PHE A 46 -5.28 -1.00 -2.36
C PHE A 46 -4.86 -1.22 -3.83
N GLU A 47 -3.55 -1.23 -4.07
CA GLU A 47 -2.99 -1.40 -5.40
C GLU A 47 -3.17 -2.82 -5.97
N VAL A 48 -3.03 -3.84 -5.12
CA VAL A 48 -3.34 -5.23 -5.51
C VAL A 48 -4.82 -5.38 -5.87
N PHE A 49 -5.72 -4.77 -5.08
CA PHE A 49 -7.16 -4.76 -5.34
C PHE A 49 -7.46 -4.14 -6.70
N ASN A 50 -6.89 -2.96 -6.98
CA ASN A 50 -7.10 -2.24 -8.24
C ASN A 50 -6.61 -3.06 -9.45
N SER A 51 -5.44 -3.70 -9.34
CA SER A 51 -4.91 -4.58 -10.39
C SER A 51 -5.86 -5.74 -10.72
N LEU A 52 -6.52 -6.29 -9.71
CA LEU A 52 -7.50 -7.37 -9.87
C LEU A 52 -8.85 -6.86 -10.40
N VAL A 53 -9.25 -5.64 -10.03
CA VAL A 53 -10.44 -5.00 -10.62
C VAL A 53 -10.24 -4.72 -12.11
N MET A 54 -9.04 -4.36 -12.57
CA MET A 54 -8.74 -4.22 -14.00
C MET A 54 -9.01 -5.50 -14.78
N LEU A 55 -8.80 -6.68 -14.17
CA LEU A 55 -9.19 -7.96 -14.77
C LEU A 55 -10.70 -8.17 -14.68
N LEU A 56 -11.30 -7.88 -13.53
CA LEU A 56 -12.74 -8.06 -13.28
C LEU A 56 -13.60 -7.32 -14.32
N ILE A 57 -13.20 -6.11 -14.71
CA ILE A 57 -13.90 -5.30 -15.73
C ILE A 57 -14.17 -6.08 -17.03
N GLY A 58 -13.28 -6.97 -17.42
CA GLY A 58 -13.42 -7.81 -18.62
C GLY A 58 -13.59 -9.31 -18.34
N ALA A 59 -13.68 -9.70 -17.07
CA ALA A 59 -14.01 -11.08 -16.68
C ALA A 59 -15.51 -11.35 -16.87
N LYS A 60 -15.84 -12.61 -17.15
CA LYS A 60 -17.22 -13.10 -17.30
C LYS A 60 -17.39 -14.43 -16.58
N GLY A 61 -18.64 -14.78 -16.28
CA GLY A 61 -19.03 -16.10 -15.78
C GLY A 61 -18.25 -16.53 -14.52
N VAL A 62 -17.55 -17.67 -14.57
CA VAL A 62 -16.85 -18.22 -13.40
C VAL A 62 -15.69 -17.32 -12.96
N SER A 63 -14.97 -16.71 -13.89
CA SER A 63 -13.85 -15.81 -13.56
C SER A 63 -14.33 -14.52 -12.92
N GLU A 64 -15.46 -13.98 -13.37
CA GLU A 64 -16.12 -12.82 -12.78
C GLU A 64 -16.56 -13.13 -11.33
N ALA A 65 -17.33 -14.21 -11.15
CA ALA A 65 -17.81 -14.60 -9.82
C ALA A 65 -16.69 -14.87 -8.81
N GLN A 66 -15.60 -15.53 -9.23
CA GLN A 66 -14.44 -15.77 -8.36
C GLN A 66 -13.71 -14.48 -7.98
N LEU A 67 -13.56 -13.54 -8.92
CA LEU A 67 -12.93 -12.26 -8.65
C LEU A 67 -13.80 -11.40 -7.71
N GLU A 68 -15.12 -11.34 -7.93
CA GLU A 68 -16.04 -10.59 -7.08
C GLU A 68 -16.03 -11.10 -5.64
N ASP A 69 -16.14 -12.42 -5.43
CA ASP A 69 -16.11 -13.02 -4.09
C ASP A 69 -14.78 -12.78 -3.37
N MET A 70 -13.66 -12.99 -4.07
CA MET A 70 -12.32 -12.77 -3.52
C MET A 70 -12.11 -11.29 -3.13
N LEU A 71 -12.49 -10.36 -4.02
CA LEU A 71 -12.42 -8.92 -3.79
C LEU A 71 -13.50 -8.42 -2.83
N CYS A 72 -14.39 -9.29 -2.35
CA CYS A 72 -15.47 -8.94 -1.43
C CYS A 72 -16.41 -7.86 -2.01
N LEU A 73 -16.60 -7.89 -3.33
CA LEU A 73 -17.46 -6.98 -4.07
C LEU A 73 -18.88 -7.56 -4.15
N CYS A 74 -19.89 -6.74 -3.90
CA CYS A 74 -21.30 -7.12 -4.06
C CYS A 74 -21.97 -6.11 -4.99
N ASN A 75 -22.54 -6.57 -6.11
CA ASN A 75 -23.27 -5.72 -7.08
C ASN A 75 -22.49 -4.47 -7.50
N PHE A 76 -21.20 -4.64 -7.83
CA PHE A 76 -20.29 -3.52 -8.01
C PHE A 76 -20.64 -2.68 -9.24
N ASN A 77 -21.04 -1.43 -9.00
CA ASN A 77 -21.19 -0.43 -10.04
C ASN A 77 -19.93 0.44 -10.09
N TYR A 78 -19.30 0.48 -11.26
CA TYR A 78 -17.97 1.02 -11.50
C TYR A 78 -17.93 2.56 -11.58
N ASN A 79 -18.97 3.24 -11.09
CA ASN A 79 -19.13 4.70 -11.16
C ASN A 79 -18.33 5.46 -10.08
N HIS A 80 -17.24 4.88 -9.59
CA HIS A 80 -16.40 5.51 -8.58
C HIS A 80 -15.04 5.81 -9.20
N ASP A 81 -14.56 7.04 -9.05
CA ASP A 81 -13.20 7.40 -9.41
C ASP A 81 -12.25 6.69 -8.45
N ILE A 82 -11.62 5.62 -8.93
CA ILE A 82 -10.61 4.88 -8.18
C ILE A 82 -9.26 5.42 -8.63
N MET A 83 -8.61 6.20 -7.77
CA MET A 83 -7.28 6.71 -8.07
C MET A 83 -6.26 5.58 -7.95
N VAL A 84 -5.64 5.18 -9.05
CA VAL A 84 -4.63 4.10 -9.09
C VAL A 84 -3.25 4.70 -9.25
N TYR A 85 -2.31 4.30 -8.41
CA TYR A 85 -0.91 4.71 -8.51
C TYR A 85 -0.01 3.49 -8.74
N GLY A 86 0.69 3.48 -9.87
CA GLY A 86 1.77 2.50 -10.08
C GLY A 86 1.33 1.14 -10.64
N SER A 87 0.09 1.01 -11.12
CA SER A 87 -0.36 -0.19 -11.84
C SER A 87 -0.20 -0.05 -13.36
N SER A 88 0.25 -1.12 -14.02
CA SER A 88 0.39 -1.22 -15.48
C SER A 88 -0.07 -2.59 -15.98
N ILE A 89 -0.72 -2.59 -17.15
CA ILE A 89 -1.25 -3.80 -17.80
C ILE A 89 -0.64 -3.94 -19.20
N TYR A 90 -0.10 -5.12 -19.47
CA TYR A 90 0.63 -5.45 -20.69
C TYR A 90 -0.06 -6.59 -21.42
N PHE A 91 -0.36 -6.38 -22.69
CA PHE A 91 -0.93 -7.38 -23.57
C PHE A 91 0.02 -7.70 -24.71
N ASP A 92 0.03 -8.97 -25.12
CA ASP A 92 0.72 -9.38 -26.34
C ASP A 92 0.15 -8.63 -27.56
N ASN A 93 1.02 -8.28 -28.51
CA ASN A 93 0.65 -7.63 -29.77
C ASN A 93 -0.41 -8.39 -30.56
N ARG A 94 -0.48 -9.72 -30.42
CA ARG A 94 -1.42 -10.59 -31.14
C ARG A 94 -2.84 -10.55 -30.58
N VAL A 95 -3.03 -10.09 -29.34
CA VAL A 95 -4.34 -10.10 -28.67
C VAL A 95 -5.24 -9.00 -29.23
N GLN A 96 -6.48 -9.29 -29.61
CA GLN A 96 -7.43 -8.24 -30.01
C GLN A 96 -8.26 -7.74 -28.82
N ILE A 97 -7.84 -6.64 -28.19
CA ILE A 97 -8.53 -6.08 -27.03
C ILE A 97 -9.83 -5.39 -27.46
N MET A 98 -10.92 -5.63 -26.73
CA MET A 98 -12.20 -4.99 -26.96
C MET A 98 -12.14 -3.47 -26.69
N PRO A 99 -12.66 -2.63 -27.60
CA PRO A 99 -12.71 -1.18 -27.39
C PRO A 99 -13.44 -0.79 -26.09
N THR A 100 -14.56 -1.46 -25.80
CA THR A 100 -15.34 -1.22 -24.57
C THR A 100 -14.53 -1.48 -23.29
N TYR A 101 -13.59 -2.42 -23.31
CA TYR A 101 -12.70 -2.65 -22.16
C TYR A 101 -11.68 -1.52 -22.01
N LEU A 102 -11.11 -1.05 -23.13
CA LEU A 102 -10.15 0.07 -23.14
C LEU A 102 -10.79 1.36 -22.64
N ASP A 103 -12.02 1.65 -23.05
CA ASP A 103 -12.74 2.85 -22.62
C ASP A 103 -12.99 2.81 -21.10
N ARG A 104 -13.40 1.65 -20.55
CA ARG A 104 -13.58 1.49 -19.10
C ARG A 104 -12.29 1.63 -18.31
N LEU A 105 -11.17 1.11 -18.80
CA LEU A 105 -9.87 1.30 -18.13
C LEU A 105 -9.45 2.78 -18.11
N ARG A 106 -9.74 3.52 -19.20
CA ARG A 106 -9.47 4.95 -19.26
C ARG A 106 -10.38 5.72 -18.32
N GLU A 107 -11.67 5.41 -18.31
CA GLU A 107 -12.67 6.11 -17.47
C GLU A 107 -12.42 5.89 -15.98
N ILE A 108 -12.17 4.65 -15.55
CA ILE A 108 -12.10 4.31 -14.12
C ILE A 108 -10.70 4.57 -13.54
N PHE A 109 -9.64 4.28 -14.32
CA PHE A 109 -8.27 4.28 -13.81
C PHE A 109 -7.35 5.28 -14.50
N SER A 110 -7.80 5.96 -15.56
CA SER A 110 -6.94 6.79 -16.40
C SER A 110 -5.71 6.06 -16.96
N ILE A 111 -5.79 4.73 -17.11
CA ILE A 111 -4.69 3.89 -17.61
C ILE A 111 -4.91 3.51 -19.07
N LYS A 112 -3.83 3.51 -19.84
CA LYS A 112 -3.78 2.91 -21.19
C LYS A 112 -2.93 1.63 -21.17
N PRO A 113 -3.50 0.47 -21.53
CA PRO A 113 -2.73 -0.76 -21.67
C PRO A 113 -1.56 -0.64 -22.65
N LYS A 114 -0.45 -1.29 -22.33
CA LYS A 114 0.74 -1.36 -23.19
C LYS A 114 0.72 -2.64 -24.02
N ARG A 115 1.17 -2.52 -25.27
CA ARG A 115 1.29 -3.61 -26.22
C ARG A 115 2.76 -4.02 -26.31
N VAL A 116 3.03 -5.31 -26.09
CA VAL A 116 4.40 -5.85 -26.05
C VAL A 116 4.50 -7.14 -26.87
N ASP A 117 5.71 -7.50 -27.25
CA ASP A 117 6.01 -8.74 -27.97
C ASP A 117 6.62 -9.78 -27.02
N PHE A 118 5.79 -10.65 -26.43
CA PHE A 118 6.28 -11.66 -25.48
C PHE A 118 7.16 -12.73 -26.14
N SER A 119 7.29 -12.77 -27.47
CA SER A 119 8.32 -13.59 -28.13
C SER A 119 9.74 -13.05 -27.92
N LYS A 120 9.87 -11.81 -27.44
CA LYS A 120 11.14 -11.13 -27.12
C LYS A 120 11.22 -10.80 -25.62
N PRO A 121 11.32 -11.80 -24.74
CA PRO A 121 11.14 -11.62 -23.30
C PRO A 121 12.11 -10.60 -22.68
N GLU A 122 13.36 -10.53 -23.15
CA GLU A 122 14.33 -9.54 -22.67
C GLU A 122 13.88 -8.09 -22.94
N GLN A 123 13.26 -7.83 -24.10
CA GLN A 123 12.75 -6.49 -24.43
C GLN A 123 11.54 -6.16 -23.57
N VAL A 124 10.65 -7.13 -23.34
CA VAL A 124 9.50 -6.95 -22.47
C VAL A 124 9.91 -6.64 -21.03
N ILE A 125 10.89 -7.37 -20.49
CA ILE A 125 11.41 -7.13 -19.13
C ILE A 125 11.98 -5.73 -19.01
N LYS A 126 12.74 -5.25 -20.01
CA LYS A 126 13.24 -3.87 -20.03
C LYS A 126 12.11 -2.84 -20.02
N VAL A 127 11.05 -3.07 -20.80
CA VAL A 127 9.87 -2.17 -20.80
C VAL A 127 9.20 -2.17 -19.43
N ILE A 128 8.88 -3.34 -18.88
CA ILE A 128 8.18 -3.46 -17.59
C ILE A 128 9.00 -2.83 -16.46
N ASN A 129 10.31 -3.10 -16.38
CA ASN A 129 11.16 -2.56 -15.34
C ASN A 129 11.39 -1.06 -15.50
N LYS A 130 11.52 -0.56 -16.74
CA LYS A 130 11.58 0.88 -17.02
C LYS A 130 10.31 1.58 -16.54
N ASP A 131 9.14 1.01 -16.84
CA ASP A 131 7.86 1.58 -16.43
C ASP A 131 7.74 1.62 -14.90
N ALA A 132 8.17 0.58 -14.20
CA ALA A 132 8.20 0.57 -12.74
C ALA A 132 9.14 1.63 -12.15
N HIS A 133 10.31 1.83 -12.77
CA HIS A 133 11.28 2.86 -12.37
C HIS A 133 10.69 4.26 -12.57
N GLU A 134 10.11 4.55 -13.74
CA GLU A 134 9.48 5.85 -14.03
C GLU A 134 8.27 6.13 -13.13
N LEU A 135 7.42 5.13 -12.86
CA LEU A 135 6.25 5.28 -11.97
C LEU A 135 6.60 5.50 -10.49
N THR A 136 7.86 5.28 -10.12
CA THR A 136 8.33 5.35 -8.73
C THR A 136 9.46 6.37 -8.55
N ASP A 137 9.63 7.27 -9.53
CA ASP A 137 10.70 8.28 -9.56
C ASP A 137 12.09 7.69 -9.26
N GLY A 138 12.33 6.50 -9.81
CA GLY A 138 13.58 5.75 -9.69
C GLY A 138 13.76 4.95 -8.40
N ALA A 139 12.77 4.90 -7.51
CA ALA A 139 12.87 4.12 -6.28
C ALA A 139 12.83 2.60 -6.51
N ILE A 140 12.27 2.14 -7.63
CA ILE A 140 12.15 0.73 -7.98
C ILE A 140 12.80 0.45 -9.35
N ASP A 141 14.00 -0.15 -9.33
CA ASP A 141 14.75 -0.47 -10.57
C ASP A 141 14.29 -1.74 -11.32
N GLY A 142 13.42 -2.54 -10.71
CA GLY A 142 12.91 -3.74 -11.35
C GLY A 142 11.86 -4.48 -10.54
N VAL A 143 10.87 -5.01 -11.26
CA VAL A 143 9.73 -5.75 -10.73
C VAL A 143 9.64 -7.16 -11.30
N VAL A 144 10.20 -7.42 -12.49
CA VAL A 144 10.22 -8.74 -13.13
C VAL A 144 11.63 -9.13 -13.55
N ASN A 145 11.90 -10.44 -13.50
CA ASN A 145 13.08 -11.05 -14.10
C ASN A 145 12.69 -12.04 -15.20
N ILE A 146 13.70 -12.62 -15.86
CA ILE A 146 13.47 -13.54 -16.99
C ILE A 146 12.58 -14.73 -16.62
N LYS A 147 12.75 -15.30 -15.42
CA LYS A 147 11.97 -16.45 -14.94
C LYS A 147 10.49 -16.09 -14.78
N ASP A 148 10.17 -14.85 -14.43
CA ASP A 148 8.78 -14.41 -14.30
C ASP A 148 8.00 -14.37 -15.62
N ILE A 149 8.70 -14.34 -16.76
CA ILE A 149 8.12 -14.24 -18.09
C ILE A 149 8.26 -15.54 -18.89
N ILE A 150 9.34 -16.32 -18.72
CA ILE A 150 9.58 -17.50 -19.57
C ILE A 150 8.94 -18.80 -19.07
N ASP A 151 8.42 -18.82 -17.83
CA ASP A 151 7.87 -20.04 -17.21
C ASP A 151 6.56 -20.52 -17.88
N ASP A 152 5.91 -19.69 -18.70
CA ASP A 152 4.69 -20.02 -19.45
C ASP A 152 4.94 -19.84 -20.95
N GLN A 153 4.72 -20.90 -21.74
CA GLN A 153 4.98 -20.90 -23.19
C GLN A 153 4.01 -20.00 -23.99
N ASN A 154 2.97 -19.44 -23.36
CA ASN A 154 1.96 -18.63 -24.02
C ASN A 154 1.60 -17.37 -23.20
N VAL A 155 2.62 -16.61 -22.77
CA VAL A 155 2.41 -15.33 -22.07
C VAL A 155 1.67 -14.34 -22.97
N ARG A 156 0.49 -13.91 -22.51
CA ARG A 156 -0.35 -12.96 -23.26
C ARG A 156 -0.83 -11.76 -22.46
N LEU A 157 -0.83 -11.86 -21.14
CA LEU A 157 -1.34 -10.84 -20.23
C LEU A 157 -0.53 -10.82 -18.94
N VAL A 158 0.13 -9.70 -18.68
CA VAL A 158 0.87 -9.43 -17.44
C VAL A 158 0.35 -8.14 -16.82
N ILE A 159 0.17 -8.15 -15.51
CA ILE A 159 -0.15 -6.96 -14.71
C ILE A 159 0.97 -6.77 -13.70
N THR A 160 1.47 -5.54 -13.59
CA THR A 160 2.46 -5.17 -12.58
C THR A 160 1.98 -4.00 -11.78
N ASN A 161 2.20 -4.06 -10.48
CA ASN A 161 2.12 -2.95 -9.57
C ASN A 161 3.51 -2.64 -9.00
N ALA A 162 3.91 -1.38 -9.08
CA ALA A 162 5.11 -0.85 -8.45
C ALA A 162 4.72 0.39 -7.67
N VAL A 163 4.81 0.34 -6.34
CA VAL A 163 4.40 1.45 -5.47
C VAL A 163 5.49 1.76 -4.46
N PHE A 164 5.79 3.05 -4.32
CA PHE A 164 6.76 3.57 -3.37
C PHE A 164 6.05 4.54 -2.42
N PHE A 165 6.23 4.33 -1.11
CA PHE A 165 5.71 5.23 -0.09
C PHE A 165 6.84 5.80 0.76
N ARG A 166 6.95 7.12 0.76
CA ARG A 166 7.82 7.91 1.64
C ARG A 166 7.10 9.19 2.04
N GLY A 167 6.37 9.11 3.16
CA GLY A 167 5.64 10.27 3.69
C GLY A 167 6.52 11.17 4.55
N TYR A 168 6.21 12.46 4.58
CA TYR A 168 6.78 13.41 5.54
C TYR A 168 5.91 13.45 6.80
N TRP A 169 6.49 13.28 7.98
CA TRP A 169 5.73 13.37 9.22
C TRP A 169 5.20 14.80 9.47
N LEU A 170 4.04 14.92 10.10
CA LEU A 170 3.57 16.22 10.59
C LEU A 170 4.55 16.76 11.65
N LEU A 171 4.86 15.93 12.65
CA LEU A 171 5.91 16.20 13.63
C LEU A 171 7.13 15.36 13.27
N LYS A 172 8.23 16.01 12.92
CA LYS A 172 9.45 15.31 12.51
C LYS A 172 10.19 14.74 13.72
N PHE A 173 10.94 13.68 13.47
CA PHE A 173 11.81 13.09 14.48
C PHE A 173 13.10 13.92 14.58
N GLY A 174 13.39 14.42 15.76
CA GLY A 174 14.50 15.35 16.01
C GLY A 174 15.79 14.67 16.44
N ASP A 175 15.68 13.45 16.98
CA ASP A 175 16.81 12.66 17.47
C ASP A 175 16.83 11.28 16.81
N VAL A 176 18.03 10.78 16.56
CA VAL A 176 18.28 9.45 15.99
C VAL A 176 19.49 8.85 16.69
N HIS A 177 19.31 7.71 17.33
CA HIS A 177 20.37 7.01 18.04
C HIS A 177 20.28 5.50 17.83
N LYS A 178 21.40 4.78 17.99
CA LYS A 178 21.43 3.32 17.92
C LYS A 178 20.84 2.73 19.21
N ASP A 179 19.82 1.89 19.08
CA ASP A 179 19.26 1.13 20.21
C ASP A 179 18.87 -0.30 19.80
N ASP A 180 18.65 -1.16 20.78
CA ASP A 180 18.31 -2.56 20.56
C ASP A 180 16.87 -2.71 20.08
N PHE A 181 16.72 -3.33 18.91
CA PHE A 181 15.48 -3.93 18.46
C PHE A 181 15.52 -5.44 18.72
N PHE A 182 14.56 -5.94 19.48
CA PHE A 182 14.42 -7.35 19.83
C PHE A 182 13.60 -8.09 18.77
N TYR A 183 13.97 -9.31 18.41
CA TYR A 183 13.27 -10.12 17.40
C TYR A 183 13.47 -11.62 17.69
N SER A 184 12.80 -12.48 16.91
CA SER A 184 12.77 -13.94 17.17
C SER A 184 12.28 -14.24 18.58
N ASN A 185 11.06 -13.79 18.92
CA ASN A 185 10.45 -13.92 20.25
C ASN A 185 11.37 -13.41 21.37
N GLY A 186 11.98 -12.24 21.18
CA GLY A 186 12.85 -11.61 22.17
C GLY A 186 14.20 -12.28 22.39
N THR A 187 14.48 -13.40 21.71
CA THR A 187 15.73 -14.18 21.91
C THR A 187 16.95 -13.57 21.23
N LYS A 188 16.74 -12.70 20.23
CA LYS A 188 17.80 -11.98 19.52
C LYS A 188 17.57 -10.48 19.63
N SER A 189 18.64 -9.71 19.47
CA SER A 189 18.59 -8.26 19.30
C SER A 189 19.58 -7.78 18.26
N SER A 190 19.34 -6.59 17.71
CA SER A 190 20.27 -5.89 16.83
C SER A 190 20.15 -4.39 17.02
N LYS A 191 21.28 -3.68 16.96
CA LYS A 191 21.31 -2.22 17.06
C LYS A 191 20.81 -1.61 15.76
N VAL A 192 19.70 -0.88 15.84
CA VAL A 192 19.09 -0.16 14.72
C VAL A 192 19.05 1.34 15.02
N ASP A 193 18.89 2.16 13.98
CA ASP A 193 18.60 3.58 14.18
C ASP A 193 17.16 3.73 14.69
N MET A 194 17.02 4.12 15.96
CA MET A 194 15.74 4.51 16.55
C MET A 194 15.62 6.03 16.46
N MET A 195 14.55 6.50 15.84
CA MET A 195 14.24 7.92 15.74
C MET A 195 13.22 8.30 16.80
N SER A 196 13.40 9.46 17.43
CA SER A 196 12.55 9.90 18.54
C SER A 196 12.17 11.38 18.50
N HIS A 197 11.00 11.66 19.07
CA HIS A 197 10.57 13.00 19.50
C HIS A 197 9.55 12.90 20.62
N VAL A 198 9.32 14.02 21.31
CA VAL A 198 8.19 14.18 22.24
C VAL A 198 7.16 15.07 21.57
N GLY A 199 5.93 14.59 21.35
CA GLY A 199 4.87 15.35 20.69
C GLY A 199 3.48 14.90 21.10
N LYS A 200 2.45 15.64 20.66
CA LYS A 200 1.04 15.29 20.95
C LYS A 200 0.50 14.30 19.93
N HIS A 201 0.26 13.05 20.33
CA HIS A 201 -0.24 11.97 19.46
C HIS A 201 -1.53 11.38 20.00
N ARG A 202 -2.29 10.72 19.12
CA ARG A 202 -3.44 9.91 19.52
C ARG A 202 -2.95 8.52 19.91
N TYR A 203 -3.35 8.08 21.10
CA TYR A 203 -2.90 6.84 21.70
C TYR A 203 -4.06 6.13 22.38
N VAL A 204 -4.03 4.80 22.32
CA VAL A 204 -4.90 3.92 23.11
C VAL A 204 -4.14 2.64 23.47
N TYR A 205 -4.44 2.10 24.64
CA TYR A 205 -4.03 0.75 25.01
C TYR A 205 -5.20 -0.22 24.75
N CYS A 206 -4.97 -1.22 23.91
CA CYS A 206 -5.97 -2.21 23.51
C CYS A 206 -5.82 -3.48 24.35
N SER A 207 -6.60 -3.59 25.43
CA SER A 207 -6.54 -4.75 26.35
C SER A 207 -6.72 -6.09 25.65
N ASP A 208 -7.66 -6.14 24.69
CA ASP A 208 -8.04 -7.37 24.00
C ASP A 208 -6.98 -7.83 23.00
N LEU A 209 -6.12 -6.91 22.55
CA LEU A 209 -4.98 -7.17 21.67
C LEU A 209 -3.67 -7.33 22.44
N LYS A 210 -3.65 -6.97 23.74
CA LYS A 210 -2.42 -6.85 24.55
C LYS A 210 -1.36 -6.03 23.83
N ALA A 211 -1.79 -4.86 23.34
CA ALA A 211 -0.99 -4.02 22.48
C ALA A 211 -1.31 -2.54 22.70
N GLN A 212 -0.28 -1.72 22.54
CA GLN A 212 -0.39 -0.27 22.43
C GLN A 212 -0.69 0.11 20.98
N ALA A 213 -1.53 1.11 20.78
CA ALA A 213 -1.80 1.68 19.47
C ALA A 213 -1.55 3.19 19.45
N VAL A 214 -0.79 3.66 18.45
CA VAL A 214 -0.54 5.08 18.21
C VAL A 214 -0.90 5.45 16.78
N SER A 215 -1.54 6.61 16.59
CA SER A 215 -1.82 7.19 15.27
C SER A 215 -0.93 8.40 15.02
N ILE A 216 -0.11 8.30 13.98
CA ILE A 216 0.91 9.28 13.61
C ILE A 216 0.51 9.91 12.27
N ALA A 217 0.40 11.23 12.23
CA ALA A 217 -0.03 11.95 11.04
C ALA A 217 1.13 12.28 10.10
N TYR A 218 0.90 12.14 8.79
CA TYR A 218 1.76 12.72 7.77
C TYR A 218 1.38 14.18 7.51
N ALA A 219 2.31 14.97 7.01
CA ALA A 219 2.10 16.36 6.63
C ALA A 219 1.34 16.47 5.31
N ALA A 220 0.61 17.58 5.14
CA ALA A 220 -0.10 17.95 3.92
C ALA A 220 -0.98 16.84 3.30
N SER A 221 -1.49 15.93 4.13
CA SER A 221 -2.35 14.83 3.71
C SER A 221 -3.21 14.33 4.87
N GLU A 222 -4.28 13.61 4.55
CA GLU A 222 -5.10 12.90 5.54
C GLU A 222 -4.57 11.48 5.80
N ILE A 223 -3.40 11.14 5.26
CA ILE A 223 -2.76 9.84 5.46
C ILE A 223 -2.19 9.76 6.87
N ARG A 224 -2.36 8.60 7.50
CA ARG A 224 -1.83 8.31 8.84
C ARG A 224 -1.22 6.93 8.90
N MET A 225 -0.15 6.80 9.68
CA MET A 225 0.35 5.50 10.11
C MET A 225 -0.24 5.17 11.48
N VAL A 226 -0.87 4.01 11.60
CA VAL A 226 -1.26 3.39 12.86
C VAL A 226 -0.28 2.26 13.15
N ILE A 227 0.35 2.29 14.32
CA ILE A 227 1.24 1.20 14.79
C ILE A 227 0.56 0.51 15.95
N LEU A 228 0.47 -0.83 15.85
CA LEU A 228 0.04 -1.74 16.91
C LEU A 228 1.28 -2.48 17.42
N LEU A 229 1.68 -2.15 18.65
CA LEU A 229 2.87 -2.69 19.32
C LEU A 229 2.43 -3.63 20.46
N PRO A 230 2.67 -4.95 20.37
CA PRO A 230 2.44 -5.88 21.46
C PRO A 230 3.11 -5.44 22.78
N ASP A 231 2.62 -5.93 23.92
CA ASP A 231 3.18 -5.55 25.23
C ASP A 231 4.55 -6.16 25.50
N SER A 232 4.74 -7.40 25.04
CA SER A 232 5.93 -8.18 25.33
C SER A 232 6.82 -8.25 24.09
N LYS A 233 8.09 -7.92 24.29
CA LYS A 233 9.16 -8.16 23.31
C LYS A 233 9.35 -9.65 22.94
N ASP A 234 8.82 -10.55 23.76
CA ASP A 234 8.88 -12.00 23.52
C ASP A 234 7.71 -12.47 22.63
N SER A 235 6.80 -11.57 22.23
CA SER A 235 5.70 -11.85 21.31
C SER A 235 6.05 -11.43 19.89
N GLU A 236 5.81 -12.31 18.91
CA GLU A 236 5.76 -11.89 17.51
C GLU A 236 4.50 -11.04 17.26
N ALA A 237 4.56 -10.04 16.39
CA ALA A 237 3.38 -9.25 16.04
C ALA A 237 2.39 -10.00 15.12
N ILE A 238 2.78 -11.17 14.60
CA ILE A 238 1.99 -11.93 13.63
C ILE A 238 0.62 -12.37 14.17
N TYR A 239 0.47 -12.59 15.49
CA TYR A 239 -0.83 -12.95 16.08
C TYR A 239 -1.89 -11.86 15.89
N LEU A 240 -1.47 -10.59 15.73
CA LEU A 240 -2.39 -9.48 15.47
C LEU A 240 -3.14 -9.67 14.14
N VAL A 241 -2.59 -10.43 13.19
CA VAL A 241 -3.26 -10.74 11.91
C VAL A 241 -4.56 -11.51 12.14
N ASP A 242 -4.58 -12.44 13.09
CA ASP A 242 -5.77 -13.23 13.40
C ASP A 242 -6.78 -12.45 14.26
N LEU A 243 -6.28 -11.57 15.14
CA LEU A 243 -7.12 -10.77 16.03
C LEU A 243 -7.71 -9.53 15.35
N MET A 244 -7.09 -9.00 14.31
CA MET A 244 -7.57 -7.81 13.62
C MET A 244 -8.56 -8.16 12.50
N SER A 245 -9.47 -7.23 12.24
CA SER A 245 -10.45 -7.27 11.15
C SER A 245 -10.75 -5.83 10.69
N PRO A 246 -11.41 -5.64 9.54
CA PRO A 246 -11.83 -4.32 9.09
C PRO A 246 -12.68 -3.58 10.13
N GLU A 247 -13.59 -4.30 10.80
CA GLU A 247 -14.49 -3.76 11.83
C GLU A 247 -13.68 -3.33 13.05
N ARG A 248 -12.76 -4.20 13.53
CA ARG A 248 -11.88 -3.85 14.65
C ARG A 248 -10.93 -2.70 14.34
N LEU A 249 -10.42 -2.62 13.10
CA LEU A 249 -9.61 -1.48 12.68
C LEU A 249 -10.43 -0.18 12.67
N ASN A 250 -11.66 -0.22 12.16
CA ASN A 250 -12.56 0.92 12.15
C ASN A 250 -12.89 1.39 13.57
N ASP A 251 -13.19 0.46 14.48
CA ASP A 251 -13.49 0.77 15.88
C ASP A 251 -12.25 1.35 16.60
N LEU A 252 -11.09 0.72 16.41
CA LEU A 252 -9.81 1.23 16.91
C LEU A 252 -9.50 2.63 16.39
N PHE A 253 -9.70 2.86 15.09
CA PHE A 253 -9.42 4.14 14.49
C PHE A 253 -10.37 5.23 14.98
N LYS A 254 -11.67 4.93 15.10
CA LYS A 254 -12.66 5.84 15.71
C LYS A 254 -12.31 6.16 17.15
N GLU A 255 -11.88 5.18 17.93
CA GLU A 255 -11.44 5.40 19.30
C GLU A 255 -10.22 6.30 19.37
N LEU A 256 -9.18 6.02 18.56
CA LEU A 256 -8.01 6.89 18.43
C LEU A 256 -8.43 8.32 18.06
N GLN A 257 -9.35 8.49 17.10
CA GLN A 257 -9.83 9.80 16.67
C GLN A 257 -10.63 10.56 17.71
N GLY A 258 -11.49 9.86 18.46
CA GLY A 258 -12.33 10.42 19.51
C GLY A 258 -11.57 10.80 20.78
N ARG A 259 -10.32 10.34 20.94
CA ARG A 259 -9.47 10.71 22.08
C ARG A 259 -8.73 12.02 21.83
N PRO A 260 -8.55 12.86 22.87
CA PRO A 260 -7.66 14.00 22.78
C PRO A 260 -6.22 13.55 22.54
N LYS A 261 -5.42 14.40 21.91
CA LYS A 261 -3.99 14.10 21.73
C LYS A 261 -3.28 14.18 23.08
N SER A 262 -2.51 13.15 23.40
CA SER A 262 -1.73 13.05 24.64
C SER A 262 -0.25 13.37 24.38
N PRO A 263 0.47 13.96 25.35
CA PRO A 263 1.93 14.02 25.29
C PRO A 263 2.52 12.61 25.20
N THR A 264 3.29 12.35 24.16
CA THR A 264 3.88 11.04 23.87
C THR A 264 5.34 11.20 23.47
N GLU A 265 6.23 10.51 24.18
CA GLU A 265 7.58 10.20 23.72
C GLU A 265 7.47 9.04 22.73
N LEU A 266 7.60 9.36 21.44
CA LEU A 266 7.46 8.41 20.35
C LEU A 266 8.84 8.00 19.87
N ILE A 267 9.15 6.70 19.95
CA ILE A 267 10.43 6.12 19.57
C ILE A 267 10.14 4.94 18.63
N ILE A 268 10.48 5.08 17.36
CA ILE A 268 10.26 4.04 16.34
C ILE A 268 11.53 3.83 15.52
N PRO A 269 11.76 2.64 14.95
CA PRO A 269 12.93 2.41 14.11
C PRO A 269 12.80 3.20 12.80
N ARG A 270 13.93 3.67 12.28
CA ARG A 270 14.07 3.97 10.85
C ARG A 270 14.15 2.64 10.10
N PHE A 271 13.35 2.47 9.05
CA PHE A 271 13.37 1.24 8.27
C PHE A 271 12.92 1.45 6.84
N ALA A 272 13.38 0.55 5.98
CA ALA A 272 12.88 0.38 4.62
C ALA A 272 12.48 -1.08 4.41
N LEU A 273 11.28 -1.33 3.89
CA LEU A 273 10.80 -2.69 3.57
C LEU A 273 10.47 -2.82 2.09
N ASP A 274 10.88 -3.96 1.52
CA ASP A 274 10.54 -4.38 0.17
C ASP A 274 9.61 -5.61 0.19
N ALA A 275 8.43 -5.48 -0.41
CA ALA A 275 7.33 -6.45 -0.44
C ALA A 275 7.56 -7.68 -1.34
N HIS A 276 8.78 -8.18 -1.44
CA HIS A 276 9.14 -9.17 -2.46
C HIS A 276 8.97 -10.63 -2.10
N LYS A 277 8.74 -10.95 -0.83
CA LYS A 277 8.92 -12.32 -0.36
C LYS A 277 7.70 -13.23 -0.56
N VAL A 278 6.55 -12.69 -0.95
CA VAL A 278 5.29 -13.44 -1.01
C VAL A 278 4.78 -13.58 -2.43
N SER A 279 4.60 -14.82 -2.89
CA SER A 279 4.03 -15.09 -4.21
C SER A 279 2.56 -14.70 -4.26
N LEU A 280 2.26 -13.52 -4.81
CA LEU A 280 0.89 -13.01 -4.94
C LEU A 280 -0.01 -13.97 -5.73
N GLN A 281 0.51 -14.54 -6.82
CA GLN A 281 -0.22 -15.53 -7.65
C GLN A 281 -0.71 -16.73 -6.83
N LYS A 282 0.14 -17.30 -5.97
CA LYS A 282 -0.28 -18.42 -5.09
C LYS A 282 -1.40 -18.00 -4.14
N SER A 283 -1.29 -16.79 -3.57
CA SER A 283 -2.31 -16.21 -2.67
C SER A 283 -3.65 -16.05 -3.38
N VAL A 284 -3.65 -15.43 -4.56
CA VAL A 284 -4.87 -15.15 -5.31
C VAL A 284 -5.58 -16.45 -5.72
N LYS A 285 -4.81 -17.48 -6.11
CA LYS A 285 -5.36 -18.83 -6.35
C LYS A 285 -5.98 -19.42 -5.08
N GLN A 286 -5.30 -19.33 -3.93
CA GLN A 286 -5.75 -19.89 -2.66
C GLN A 286 -6.98 -19.15 -2.11
N MET A 287 -7.09 -17.84 -2.37
CA MET A 287 -8.22 -17.01 -2.01
C MET A 287 -9.45 -17.17 -2.92
N GLY A 288 -9.37 -18.04 -3.95
CA GLY A 288 -10.53 -18.46 -4.76
C GLY A 288 -10.50 -18.04 -6.22
N ALA A 289 -9.67 -17.07 -6.62
CA ALA A 289 -9.56 -16.62 -8.01
C ALA A 289 -8.57 -17.48 -8.81
N ARG A 290 -8.88 -18.77 -8.95
CA ARG A 290 -8.03 -19.75 -9.64
C ARG A 290 -8.19 -19.70 -11.16
N SER A 291 -9.43 -19.55 -11.65
CA SER A 291 -9.75 -19.65 -13.09
C SER A 291 -9.00 -18.63 -13.94
N ILE A 292 -8.75 -17.42 -13.40
CA ILE A 292 -8.07 -16.35 -14.14
C ILE A 292 -6.63 -16.71 -14.55
N TYR A 293 -6.00 -17.68 -13.88
CA TYR A 293 -4.64 -18.14 -14.17
C TYR A 293 -4.59 -19.42 -15.01
N GLU A 294 -5.75 -20.00 -15.36
CA GLU A 294 -5.83 -21.29 -16.05
C GLU A 294 -6.34 -21.08 -17.47
N HIS A 295 -5.49 -21.39 -18.46
CA HIS A 295 -5.77 -21.17 -19.88
C HIS A 295 -7.15 -21.69 -20.34
N ASP A 296 -7.56 -22.87 -19.86
CA ASP A 296 -8.81 -23.51 -20.30
C ASP A 296 -10.05 -23.09 -19.49
N MET A 297 -9.86 -22.41 -18.36
CA MET A 297 -10.92 -21.99 -17.44
C MET A 297 -11.15 -20.48 -17.42
N ALA A 298 -10.14 -19.68 -17.81
CA ALA A 298 -10.19 -18.24 -17.80
C ALA A 298 -11.27 -17.72 -18.76
N GLN A 299 -12.25 -17.01 -18.22
CA GLN A 299 -13.33 -16.40 -18.98
C GLN A 299 -13.13 -14.88 -19.03
N LEU A 300 -12.15 -14.43 -19.82
CA LEU A 300 -11.78 -13.02 -20.00
C LEU A 300 -12.33 -12.44 -21.32
N THR A 301 -13.52 -12.89 -21.73
CA THR A 301 -14.12 -12.54 -23.03
C THR A 301 -14.51 -11.08 -23.16
N GLY A 302 -14.70 -10.37 -22.04
CA GLY A 302 -14.88 -8.92 -22.03
C GLY A 302 -13.60 -8.14 -22.32
N ILE A 303 -12.42 -8.74 -22.14
CA ILE A 303 -11.12 -8.17 -22.52
C ILE A 303 -10.83 -8.47 -23.99
N CYS A 304 -11.00 -9.73 -24.41
CA CYS A 304 -10.79 -10.17 -25.78
C CYS A 304 -11.85 -11.18 -26.20
N ALA A 305 -12.60 -10.90 -27.27
CA ALA A 305 -13.70 -11.75 -27.70
C ALA A 305 -13.27 -13.05 -28.37
N ASN A 306 -12.14 -13.03 -29.09
CA ASN A 306 -11.76 -14.10 -30.04
C ASN A 306 -10.50 -14.89 -29.63
N ASP A 307 -9.69 -14.38 -28.71
CA ASP A 307 -8.51 -15.06 -28.20
C ASP A 307 -8.77 -15.64 -26.81
N ARG A 308 -8.32 -16.86 -26.57
CA ARG A 308 -8.20 -17.37 -25.20
C ARG A 308 -6.98 -16.76 -24.55
N ILE A 309 -7.22 -16.00 -23.49
CA ILE A 309 -6.18 -15.39 -22.65
C ILE A 309 -6.46 -15.72 -21.18
N HIS A 310 -5.39 -15.88 -20.42
CA HIS A 310 -5.40 -15.96 -18.96
C HIS A 310 -4.42 -14.93 -18.42
N LEU A 311 -4.60 -14.52 -17.16
CA LEU A 311 -3.59 -13.76 -16.44
C LEU A 311 -2.36 -14.67 -16.28
N THR A 312 -1.28 -14.34 -16.98
CA THR A 312 -0.04 -15.11 -16.88
C THR A 312 0.68 -14.78 -15.57
N LYS A 313 0.79 -13.49 -15.28
CA LYS A 313 1.51 -13.00 -14.10
C LYS A 313 0.86 -11.74 -13.55
N LEU A 314 0.70 -11.72 -12.22
CA LEU A 314 0.43 -10.52 -11.45
C LEU A 314 1.61 -10.31 -10.50
N VAL A 315 2.27 -9.17 -10.64
CA VAL A 315 3.44 -8.79 -9.84
C VAL A 315 3.07 -7.59 -9.00
N HIS A 316 3.38 -7.65 -7.72
CA HIS A 316 3.22 -6.54 -6.79
C HIS A 316 4.54 -6.28 -6.10
N LYS A 317 5.10 -5.09 -6.30
CA LYS A 317 6.28 -4.62 -5.58
C LYS A 317 5.90 -3.33 -4.86
N ALA A 318 5.96 -3.38 -3.55
CA ALA A 318 5.72 -2.25 -2.69
C ALA A 318 6.97 -1.97 -1.88
N PHE A 319 7.36 -0.70 -1.86
CA PHE A 319 8.45 -0.21 -1.04
C PHE A 319 7.93 0.84 -0.08
N ILE A 320 8.31 0.72 1.18
CA ILE A 320 8.03 1.75 2.20
C ILE A 320 9.36 2.20 2.79
N LEU A 321 9.54 3.52 2.88
CA LEU A 321 10.64 4.15 3.60
C LEU A 321 10.09 5.00 4.74
N VAL A 322 10.45 4.61 5.95
CA VAL A 322 10.17 5.32 7.20
C VAL A 322 11.45 5.96 7.70
N ASP A 323 11.53 7.29 7.59
CA ASP A 323 12.66 8.11 8.03
C ASP A 323 12.21 9.29 8.91
N GLU A 324 13.15 10.09 9.38
CA GLU A 324 12.93 11.15 10.38
C GLU A 324 12.22 12.40 9.83
N ARG A 325 12.09 12.52 8.51
CA ARG A 325 11.76 13.79 7.86
C ARG A 325 10.30 14.15 8.07
N GLY A 326 10.06 15.44 8.26
CA GLY A 326 8.74 15.98 8.52
C GLY A 326 8.76 17.50 8.59
N SER A 327 7.59 18.11 8.76
CA SER A 327 7.42 19.57 8.64
C SER A 327 7.79 20.34 9.90
N PHE A 328 7.36 19.90 11.09
CA PHE A 328 7.52 20.68 12.33
C PHE A 328 8.46 20.00 13.34
N HIS A 329 9.31 20.78 14.01
CA HIS A 329 10.06 20.31 15.18
C HIS A 329 9.15 20.31 16.42
N SER A 330 9.21 19.25 17.22
CA SER A 330 8.52 19.18 18.52
C SER A 330 9.42 19.55 19.70
N THR A 331 10.38 20.45 19.50
CA THR A 331 11.21 20.95 20.60
C THR A 331 10.49 22.07 21.33
N ASN A 332 10.54 22.04 22.66
CA ASN A 332 10.03 23.06 23.60
C ASN A 332 10.75 24.43 23.50
N GLN A 333 11.28 24.80 22.32
CA GLN A 333 12.00 26.05 22.04
C GLN A 333 11.71 26.58 20.63
N SER A 334 10.44 26.61 20.20
CA SER A 334 10.03 27.54 19.15
C SER A 334 9.01 28.53 19.73
N HIS A 335 9.54 29.67 20.16
CA HIS A 335 8.79 30.88 20.41
C HIS A 335 8.29 31.46 19.07
N GLU A 336 7.46 30.71 18.34
CA GLU A 336 6.66 31.22 17.20
C GLU A 336 5.26 30.57 17.26
N GLU A 337 4.50 31.06 18.24
CA GLU A 337 3.13 31.55 18.13
C GLU A 337 2.02 30.64 17.53
N ASN A 338 1.33 29.95 18.45
CA ASN A 338 -0.07 30.26 18.83
C ASN A 338 -1.25 30.15 17.85
N SER A 339 -1.13 29.72 16.59
CA SER A 339 -2.32 29.61 15.72
C SER A 339 -3.04 28.25 15.69
N PHE A 340 -2.53 27.20 16.36
CA PHE A 340 -3.18 25.88 16.38
C PHE A 340 -3.52 25.33 17.77
N MET A 341 -3.44 26.16 18.83
CA MET A 341 -3.59 25.74 20.23
C MET A 341 -4.86 26.28 20.91
N ASN A 342 -5.99 26.32 20.19
CA ASN A 342 -7.30 26.53 20.81
C ASN A 342 -8.14 25.25 20.72
N GLU A 343 -7.73 24.21 21.44
CA GLU A 343 -8.67 23.20 21.94
C GLU A 343 -8.53 23.12 23.46
N GLN A 344 -9.68 23.19 24.10
CA GLN A 344 -9.93 23.54 25.50
C GLN A 344 -9.03 22.81 26.51
N THR A 345 -8.53 23.58 27.48
CA THR A 345 -7.81 23.10 28.66
C THR A 345 -8.72 22.30 29.58
N GLU A 346 -8.65 20.97 29.47
CA GLU A 346 -8.90 20.07 30.60
C GLU A 346 -7.56 19.73 31.29
N PRO A 347 -7.56 19.38 32.59
CA PRO A 347 -6.33 19.10 33.32
C PRO A 347 -5.73 17.79 32.79
N ALA A 348 -4.81 17.91 31.83
CA ALA A 348 -4.04 16.77 31.35
C ALA A 348 -3.25 16.21 32.53
N SER A 349 -3.46 14.93 32.84
CA SER A 349 -2.53 14.15 33.63
C SER A 349 -1.10 14.42 33.14
N ASN A 350 -0.19 14.81 34.04
CA ASN A 350 1.23 15.09 33.76
C ASN A 350 2.03 13.85 33.30
N VAL A 351 1.36 12.78 32.88
CA VAL A 351 1.98 11.52 32.46
C VAL A 351 2.24 11.60 30.96
N THR A 352 3.51 11.70 30.59
CA THR A 352 3.96 11.48 29.22
C THR A 352 3.90 9.99 28.92
N ILE A 353 3.18 9.61 27.87
CA ILE A 353 3.14 8.23 27.38
C ILE A 353 4.48 7.93 26.70
N CYS A 354 5.11 6.79 27.02
CA CYS A 354 6.28 6.30 26.29
C CYS A 354 5.82 5.21 25.32
N PHE A 355 5.92 5.47 24.01
CA PHE A 355 5.66 4.50 22.95
C PHE A 355 6.98 4.15 22.27
N LYS A 356 7.56 3.00 22.61
CA LYS A 356 8.86 2.55 22.10
C LYS A 356 8.73 1.26 21.29
N ALA A 357 8.69 1.37 19.97
CA ALA A 357 8.54 0.25 19.06
C ALA A 357 9.86 -0.49 18.79
N ASN A 358 10.46 -1.06 19.82
CA ASN A 358 11.77 -1.72 19.76
C ASN A 358 11.70 -3.27 19.67
N HIS A 359 10.57 -3.79 19.18
CA HIS A 359 10.32 -5.22 18.96
C HIS A 359 9.18 -5.35 17.92
N PRO A 360 8.82 -6.57 17.46
CA PRO A 360 7.92 -6.72 16.32
C PRO A 360 6.60 -5.96 16.49
N PHE A 361 6.14 -5.29 15.43
CA PHE A 361 4.88 -4.55 15.43
C PHE A 361 4.17 -4.64 14.09
N MET A 362 2.85 -4.48 14.11
CA MET A 362 2.03 -4.30 12.92
C MET A 362 1.88 -2.81 12.62
N PHE A 363 1.98 -2.42 11.35
CA PHE A 363 1.70 -1.06 10.90
C PHE A 363 0.65 -1.06 9.79
N ILE A 364 -0.18 -0.02 9.79
CA ILE A 364 -1.23 0.21 8.80
C ILE A 364 -1.15 1.68 8.38
N ILE A 365 -1.01 1.93 7.09
CA ILE A 365 -1.13 3.28 6.52
C ILE A 365 -2.49 3.37 5.86
N LEU A 366 -3.28 4.36 6.28
CA LEU A 366 -4.63 4.56 5.79
C LEU A 366 -4.94 6.04 5.59
N ASP A 367 -5.90 6.31 4.72
CA ASP A 367 -6.53 7.61 4.60
C ASP A 367 -7.55 7.79 5.73
N LYS A 368 -7.42 8.86 6.50
CA LYS A 368 -8.24 9.08 7.70
C LYS A 368 -9.70 9.40 7.38
N ASP A 369 -9.98 10.05 6.26
CA ASP A 369 -11.34 10.50 5.94
C ASP A 369 -12.20 9.35 5.38
N THR A 370 -11.61 8.54 4.51
CA THR A 370 -12.28 7.37 3.90
C THR A 370 -12.10 6.09 4.71
N GLY A 371 -10.98 5.97 5.44
CA GLY A 371 -10.58 4.74 6.13
C GLY A 371 -9.96 3.68 5.22
N VAL A 372 -9.65 4.00 3.95
CA VAL A 372 -9.06 3.03 3.01
C VAL A 372 -7.62 2.70 3.42
N ILE A 373 -7.30 1.40 3.45
CA ILE A 373 -5.95 0.92 3.76
C ILE A 373 -5.06 1.06 2.52
N CYS A 374 -4.08 1.95 2.58
CA CYS A 374 -3.09 2.15 1.52
C CYS A 374 -1.95 1.14 1.61
N PHE A 375 -1.42 0.90 2.82
CA PHE A 375 -0.37 -0.08 3.08
C PHE A 375 -0.63 -0.81 4.38
N MET A 376 -0.14 -2.04 4.46
CA MET A 376 -0.20 -2.86 5.66
C MET A 376 1.04 -3.75 5.74
N GLY A 377 1.53 -3.98 6.96
CA GLY A 377 2.68 -4.83 7.16
C GLY A 377 3.00 -5.13 8.62
N ILE A 378 4.03 -5.95 8.78
CA ILE A 378 4.65 -6.31 10.05
C ILE A 378 6.16 -6.09 9.90
N LEU A 379 6.73 -5.31 10.81
CA LEU A 379 8.18 -5.29 11.01
C LEU A 379 8.50 -6.30 12.11
N ALA A 380 9.14 -7.40 11.76
CA ALA A 380 9.51 -8.51 12.65
C ALA A 380 11.03 -8.65 12.83
N ASP A 381 11.81 -8.57 11.75
CA ASP A 381 13.28 -8.68 11.79
C ASP A 381 13.95 -7.41 11.24
N PRO A 382 14.69 -6.66 12.09
CA PRO A 382 15.39 -5.45 11.68
C PRO A 382 16.57 -5.72 10.72
N LYS A 383 17.03 -6.96 10.55
CA LYS A 383 18.12 -7.30 9.60
C LYS A 383 17.65 -7.39 8.16
N GLU A 384 16.35 -7.58 7.96
CA GLU A 384 15.75 -7.65 6.63
C GLU A 384 15.29 -6.28 6.12
N ILE A 385 15.58 -5.19 6.84
CA ILE A 385 15.36 -3.83 6.35
C ILE A 385 16.46 -3.47 5.34
N LEU A 386 16.11 -2.74 4.28
CA LEU A 386 17.13 -2.23 3.38
C LEU A 386 17.93 -1.13 4.07
N GLU A 387 19.22 -1.03 3.76
CA GLU A 387 20.03 0.10 4.20
C GLU A 387 19.43 1.41 3.64
N VAL A 388 19.02 2.29 4.54
CA VAL A 388 18.53 3.63 4.17
C VAL A 388 19.75 4.50 3.91
N VAL A 389 20.15 4.65 2.65
CA VAL A 389 21.25 5.54 2.27
C VAL A 389 20.86 6.99 2.59
N HIS A 390 21.71 7.71 3.32
CA HIS A 390 21.45 9.11 3.63
C HIS A 390 21.53 9.97 2.37
N GLU A 391 20.66 10.98 2.29
CA GLU A 391 20.70 11.99 1.23
C GLU A 391 22.03 12.77 1.20
N LYS A 392 22.76 12.78 2.32
CA LYS A 392 24.13 13.35 2.44
C LYS A 392 25.22 12.45 1.84
N ASP A 393 24.93 11.16 1.70
CA ASP A 393 25.83 10.15 1.10
C ASP A 393 25.56 9.98 -0.40
N LEU A 394 24.47 10.54 -0.91
CA LEU A 394 24.30 10.81 -2.34
C LEU A 394 25.29 11.91 -2.74
N SER A 395 26.31 11.54 -3.51
CA SER A 395 27.28 12.51 -4.01
C SER A 395 26.54 13.66 -4.73
N ARG A 396 27.04 14.90 -4.60
CA ARG A 396 26.49 16.07 -5.31
C ARG A 396 26.30 15.82 -6.81
N GLY A 397 27.09 14.92 -7.41
CA GLY A 397 26.93 14.48 -8.80
C GLY A 397 25.64 13.69 -9.06
N MET A 398 25.26 12.76 -8.18
CA MET A 398 24.01 11.98 -8.30
C MET A 398 22.76 12.83 -8.09
N ILE A 399 22.81 13.79 -7.15
CA ILE A 399 21.72 14.75 -6.94
C ILE A 399 21.57 15.66 -8.16
N HIS A 400 22.69 16.05 -8.79
CA HIS A 400 22.66 16.89 -9.99
C HIS A 400 22.15 16.14 -11.23
N GLU A 401 22.44 14.84 -11.36
CA GLU A 401 21.85 13.99 -12.41
C GLU A 401 20.34 13.77 -12.20
N LEU A 402 19.89 13.51 -10.96
CA LEU A 402 18.47 13.35 -10.63
C LEU A 402 17.65 14.63 -10.80
N LEU A 403 18.24 15.80 -10.57
CA LEU A 403 17.57 17.10 -10.73
C LEU A 403 17.65 17.65 -12.15
N ASN A 404 18.64 17.25 -12.96
CA ASN A 404 18.77 17.73 -14.34
C ASN A 404 17.83 17.05 -15.34
N ASP A 405 17.19 15.92 -14.98
CA ASP A 405 16.13 15.32 -15.82
C ASP A 405 14.76 16.03 -15.66
N ILE A 406 14.65 17.00 -14.75
CA ILE A 406 13.42 17.79 -14.52
C ILE A 406 13.40 19.07 -15.38
N ASP A 407 14.53 19.50 -15.95
CA ASP A 407 14.64 20.72 -16.77
C ASP A 407 14.75 20.43 -18.29
N ASN A 408 13.94 19.50 -18.80
CA ASN A 408 13.64 19.44 -20.24
C ASN A 408 12.33 20.20 -20.54
N PRO A 409 12.39 21.41 -21.13
CA PRO A 409 11.21 22.20 -21.41
C PRO A 409 10.52 21.69 -22.69
N THR A 410 9.76 20.61 -22.59
CA THR A 410 8.84 20.18 -23.65
C THR A 410 7.38 20.04 -23.21
N TYR A 411 7.04 20.46 -22.00
CA TYR A 411 5.66 20.45 -21.50
C TYR A 411 5.23 21.81 -20.96
N SER A 412 5.05 22.80 -21.84
CA SER A 412 4.37 24.06 -21.46
C SER A 412 3.45 24.68 -22.52
N ASP A 413 3.16 24.03 -23.66
CA ASP A 413 2.46 24.72 -24.78
C ASP A 413 1.07 24.18 -25.18
N ASN A 414 0.41 23.34 -24.36
CA ASN A 414 -0.91 22.80 -24.72
C ASN A 414 -2.09 23.13 -23.78
N PHE A 415 -1.96 24.14 -22.90
CA PHE A 415 -3.07 24.56 -22.02
C PHE A 415 -3.65 25.97 -22.30
N SER A 416 -3.29 26.61 -23.42
CA SER A 416 -3.74 27.99 -23.74
C SER A 416 -4.37 28.15 -25.13
N ARG A 417 -5.15 27.16 -25.61
CA ARG A 417 -6.05 27.31 -26.77
C ARG A 417 -7.36 26.55 -26.60
N CYS A 418 -8.20 27.00 -25.67
CA CYS A 418 -9.63 26.63 -25.65
C CYS A 418 -10.49 27.73 -24.98
N THR A 419 -10.27 29.01 -25.30
CA THR A 419 -11.19 30.10 -24.95
C THR A 419 -11.06 31.27 -25.95
N SER A 420 -11.70 31.15 -27.12
CA SER A 420 -12.25 32.29 -27.90
C SER A 420 -12.65 31.86 -29.31
N SER A 421 -13.94 31.57 -29.53
CA SER A 421 -14.61 31.83 -30.81
C SER A 421 -16.13 31.81 -30.65
N SER A 422 -16.67 32.92 -30.17
CA SER A 422 -18.06 33.31 -30.43
C SER A 422 -18.14 34.83 -30.37
N THR A 423 -18.10 35.47 -31.53
CA THR A 423 -18.83 36.72 -31.91
C THR A 423 -18.19 37.31 -33.15
N ALA A 424 -18.77 37.03 -34.32
CA ALA A 424 -19.09 37.96 -35.41
C ALA A 424 -19.71 37.15 -36.54
#